data_AF-A0A539EC58-F1
#
_entry.id   AF-A0A539EC58-F1
#
_cell.length_a   1.000
_cell.length_b   1.000
_cell.length_c   1.000
_cell.angle_alpha   90.00
_cell.angle_beta   90.00
_cell.angle_gamma   90.00
#
_symmetry.space_group_name_H-M   'P 1'
#
loop_
_entity.id
_entity.type
_entity.pdbx_description
1 polymer ?
#
loop_
_entity_poly.entity_id
_entity_poly.type
_entity_poly.pdbx_seq_one_letter_code
_entity_poly.pdbx_strand_id
1 'polypeptide(L)'
;MAAKTTLSPEALAPILAALDDAEEAFRAGTPGSAGGRRPVHVLYGGADRFRAETAAKMGSLALKAFDERLPDAAALARVTGMPAALAAAVRPR
;
A
#
# COMPACT_ATOMS: atom_id res chain seq x y z
N MET A 1 -16.10 30.47 25.84
CA MET A 1 -14.78 30.18 26.46
C MET A 1 -13.90 29.52 25.41
N ALA A 2 -12.68 30.03 25.20
CA ALA A 2 -11.73 29.37 24.28
C ALA A 2 -11.33 27.99 24.83
N ALA A 3 -11.18 27.00 23.95
CA ALA A 3 -10.76 25.66 24.33
C ALA A 3 -9.36 25.72 24.98
N LYS A 4 -9.21 25.12 26.17
CA LYS A 4 -7.89 24.94 26.79
C LYS A 4 -7.13 23.88 26.00
N THR A 5 -6.14 24.29 25.23
CA THR A 5 -5.22 23.38 24.54
C THR A 5 -3.93 23.23 25.33
N THR A 6 -3.37 22.02 25.32
CA THR A 6 -2.08 21.72 25.98
C THR A 6 -0.88 22.26 25.18
N LEU A 7 -1.08 22.57 23.89
CA LEU A 7 -0.10 23.19 23.00
C LEU A 7 -0.50 24.64 22.76
N SER A 8 0.48 25.55 22.85
CA SER A 8 0.29 26.95 22.50
C SER A 8 0.28 27.13 20.97
N PRO A 9 -0.34 28.19 20.44
CA PRO A 9 -0.34 28.47 19.01
C PRO A 9 1.08 28.57 18.42
N GLU A 10 2.01 29.13 19.18
CA GLU A 10 3.41 29.32 18.76
C GLU A 10 4.15 27.98 18.67
N ALA A 11 3.86 27.04 19.57
CA ALA A 11 4.41 25.68 19.52
C ALA A 11 3.77 24.85 18.39
N LEU A 12 2.52 25.12 18.04
CA LEU A 12 1.76 24.36 17.05
C LEU A 12 2.07 24.78 15.60
N ALA A 13 2.29 26.07 15.36
CA ALA A 13 2.56 26.61 14.03
C ALA A 13 3.68 25.88 13.25
N PRO A 14 4.88 25.63 13.81
CA PRO A 14 5.93 24.90 13.09
C PRO A 14 5.59 23.43 12.84
N ILE A 15 4.80 22.79 13.72
CA ILE A 15 4.38 21.40 13.58
C ILE A 15 3.39 21.26 12.42
N LEU A 16 2.44 22.18 12.31
CA LEU A 16 1.47 22.20 11.22
C LEU A 16 2.15 22.44 9.87
N ALA A 17 3.09 23.39 9.80
CA ALA A 17 3.86 23.63 8.57
C ALA A 17 4.63 22.37 8.12
N ALA A 18 5.31 21.69 9.04
CA ALA A 18 6.01 20.44 8.72
C ALA A 18 5.04 19.31 8.32
N LEU A 19 3.83 19.29 8.89
CA LEU A 19 2.80 18.33 8.52
C LEU A 19 2.25 18.60 7.11
N ASP A 20 2.06 19.87 6.75
CA ASP A 20 1.58 20.27 5.42
C ASP A 20 2.58 19.83 4.33
N ASP A 21 3.88 20.08 4.53
CA ASP A 21 4.94 19.63 3.62
C ASP A 21 4.95 18.09 3.48
N ALA A 22 4.81 17.37 4.59
CA ALA A 22 4.76 15.92 4.60
C ALA A 22 3.49 15.38 3.91
N GLU A 23 2.35 16.05 4.08
CA GLU A 23 1.08 15.70 3.46
C GLU A 23 1.13 15.90 1.93
N GLU A 24 1.78 16.98 1.47
CA GLU A 24 1.98 17.23 0.04
C GLU A 24 2.88 16.15 -0.60
N ALA A 25 4.00 15.83 0.04
CA ALA A 25 4.88 14.74 -0.42
C ALA A 25 4.16 13.38 -0.42
N PHE A 26 3.36 13.11 0.62
CA PHE A 26 2.57 11.89 0.73
C PHE A 26 1.51 11.79 -0.37
N ARG A 27 0.77 12.88 -0.65
CA ARG A 27 -0.25 12.94 -1.70
C ARG A 27 0.35 12.76 -3.10
N ALA A 28 1.53 13.32 -3.35
CA ALA A 28 2.22 13.14 -4.62
C ALA A 28 2.58 11.67 -4.89
N GLY A 29 3.02 10.93 -3.86
CA GLY A 29 3.34 9.51 -3.96
C GLY A 29 2.13 8.56 -3.79
N THR A 30 1.04 9.08 -3.22
CA THR A 30 -0.15 8.31 -2.86
C THR A 30 -1.38 9.04 -3.38
N PRO A 31 -1.69 8.97 -4.69
CA PRO A 31 -2.96 9.47 -5.20
C PRO A 31 -4.04 8.70 -4.44
N GLY A 32 -4.70 9.40 -3.51
CA GLY A 32 -5.56 8.79 -2.50
C GLY A 32 -6.50 7.76 -3.11
N SER A 33 -6.80 6.69 -2.37
CA SER A 33 -7.81 5.75 -2.84
C SER A 33 -9.09 6.53 -3.11
N ALA A 34 -9.64 6.40 -4.33
CA ALA A 34 -10.98 6.90 -4.62
C ALA A 34 -11.90 6.53 -3.45
N GLY A 35 -12.75 7.47 -2.99
CA GLY A 35 -13.52 7.39 -1.74
C GLY A 35 -14.49 6.20 -1.59
N GLY A 36 -14.36 5.16 -2.41
CA GLY A 36 -15.01 3.87 -2.29
C GLY A 36 -14.17 2.82 -1.55
N ARG A 37 -14.63 1.57 -1.64
CA ARG A 37 -14.00 0.42 -0.98
C ARG A 37 -12.62 0.14 -1.59
N ARG A 38 -11.62 -0.09 -0.74
CA ARG A 38 -10.33 -0.63 -1.19
C ARG A 38 -10.41 -2.15 -1.30
N PRO A 39 -9.73 -2.76 -2.28
CA PRO A 39 -9.56 -4.20 -2.30
C PRO A 39 -8.75 -4.62 -1.07
N VAL A 40 -9.34 -5.45 -0.22
CA VAL A 40 -8.66 -6.09 0.91
C VAL A 40 -8.43 -7.53 0.52
N HIS A 41 -7.17 -7.95 0.48
CA HIS A 41 -6.83 -9.37 0.37
C HIS A 41 -6.90 -9.99 1.77
N VAL A 42 -7.85 -10.88 1.98
CA VAL A 42 -8.02 -11.59 3.26
C VAL A 42 -7.35 -12.96 3.15
N LEU A 43 -6.48 -13.26 4.12
CA LEU A 43 -5.86 -14.58 4.27
C LEU A 43 -6.43 -15.25 5.53
N TYR A 44 -7.06 -16.41 5.34
CA TYR A 44 -7.50 -17.26 6.45
C TYR A 44 -6.42 -18.30 6.77
N GLY A 45 -6.15 -18.51 8.06
CA GLY A 45 -5.16 -19.47 8.53
C GLY A 45 -5.36 -19.83 10.00
N GLY A 46 -4.67 -20.87 10.46
CA GLY A 46 -4.71 -21.28 11.86
C GLY A 46 -4.13 -20.19 12.77
N ALA A 47 -4.80 -19.92 13.89
CA ALA A 47 -4.38 -18.89 14.85
C ALA A 47 -2.97 -19.13 15.40
N ASP A 48 -2.57 -20.40 15.50
CA ASP A 48 -1.23 -20.87 15.92
C ASP A 48 -0.11 -20.49 14.95
N ARG A 49 -0.45 -20.18 13.69
CA ARG A 49 0.50 -19.88 12.60
C ARG A 49 0.68 -18.39 12.34
N PHE A 50 -0.14 -17.53 12.95
CA PHE A 50 0.01 -16.09 12.84
C PHE A 50 1.18 -15.60 13.69
N ARG A 51 2.10 -14.88 13.05
CA ARG A 51 3.29 -14.24 13.62
C ARG A 51 3.45 -12.84 13.03
N ALA A 52 4.33 -12.03 13.63
CA ALA A 52 4.58 -10.67 13.15
C ALA A 52 5.07 -10.66 11.69
N GLU A 53 5.75 -11.72 11.27
CA GLU A 53 6.37 -11.86 9.95
C GLU A 53 5.42 -12.47 8.90
N THR A 54 4.18 -12.83 9.26
CA THR A 54 3.25 -13.54 8.36
C THR A 54 3.06 -12.78 7.05
N ALA A 55 2.83 -11.47 7.08
CA ALA A 55 2.64 -10.67 5.88
C ALA A 55 3.88 -10.69 4.96
N ALA A 56 5.07 -10.49 5.52
CA ALA A 56 6.33 -10.51 4.77
C ALA A 56 6.58 -11.89 4.14
N LYS A 57 6.33 -12.96 4.90
CA LYS A 57 6.46 -14.35 4.41
C LYS A 57 5.47 -14.66 3.28
N MET A 58 4.23 -14.19 3.36
CA MET A 58 3.25 -14.40 2.28
C MET A 58 3.66 -13.63 1.01
N GLY A 59 4.18 -12.42 1.17
CA GLY A 59 4.72 -11.64 0.05
C GLY A 59 5.86 -12.36 -0.67
N SER A 60 6.84 -12.90 0.07
CA SER A 60 7.97 -13.62 -0.55
C SER A 60 7.55 -14.90 -1.27
N LEU A 61 6.58 -15.64 -0.73
CA LEU A 61 6.02 -16.81 -1.40
C LEU A 61 5.25 -16.44 -2.68
N ALA A 62 4.48 -15.35 -2.65
CA ALA A 62 3.78 -14.86 -3.83
C ALA A 62 4.75 -14.45 -4.95
N LEU A 63 5.83 -13.72 -4.61
CA LEU A 63 6.88 -13.35 -5.56
C LEU A 63 7.55 -14.57 -6.17
N LYS A 64 7.94 -15.55 -5.33
CA LYS A 64 8.52 -16.80 -5.82
C LYS A 64 7.59 -17.53 -6.79
N ALA A 65 6.30 -17.58 -6.49
CA ALA A 65 5.31 -18.18 -7.40
C ALA A 65 5.18 -17.40 -8.71
N PHE A 66 5.28 -16.07 -8.68
CA PHE A 66 5.31 -15.24 -9.88
C PHE A 66 6.56 -15.52 -10.71
N ASP A 67 7.74 -15.58 -10.10
CA ASP A 67 8.99 -15.85 -10.82
C ASP A 67 8.98 -17.23 -11.49
N GLU A 68 8.44 -18.24 -10.81
CA GLU A 68 8.37 -19.61 -11.34
C GLU A 68 7.31 -19.77 -12.44
N ARG A 69 6.21 -19.01 -12.42
CA ARG A 69 5.01 -19.28 -13.23
C ARG A 69 4.63 -18.17 -14.21
N LEU A 70 5.14 -16.96 -14.04
CA LEU A 70 4.81 -15.77 -14.81
C LEU A 70 6.09 -15.14 -15.40
N PRO A 71 6.72 -15.83 -16.38
CA PRO A 71 8.03 -15.43 -16.90
C PRO A 71 8.02 -14.06 -17.59
N ASP A 72 6.86 -13.60 -18.08
CA ASP A 72 6.73 -12.33 -18.78
C ASP A 72 5.35 -11.67 -18.54
N ALA A 73 5.20 -10.44 -19.03
CA ALA A 73 3.97 -9.66 -18.90
C ALA A 73 2.80 -10.28 -19.70
N ALA A 74 3.08 -11.03 -20.77
CA ALA A 74 2.06 -11.69 -21.57
C ALA A 74 1.44 -12.88 -20.81
N ALA A 75 2.25 -13.63 -20.06
CA ALA A 75 1.82 -14.68 -19.16
C ALA A 75 0.93 -14.11 -18.04
N LEU A 76 1.34 -12.97 -17.45
CA LEU A 76 0.52 -12.27 -16.45
C LEU A 76 -0.83 -11.87 -17.03
N ALA A 77 -0.86 -11.17 -18.17
CA ALA A 77 -2.10 -10.75 -18.83
C ALA A 77 -3.03 -11.94 -19.14
N ARG A 78 -2.47 -13.05 -19.63
CA ARG A 78 -3.23 -14.26 -19.96
C ARG A 78 -3.85 -14.92 -18.73
N VAL A 79 -3.11 -15.03 -17.62
CA VAL A 79 -3.58 -15.71 -16.41
C VAL A 79 -4.59 -14.87 -15.64
N THR A 80 -4.42 -13.56 -15.61
CA THR A 80 -5.29 -12.66 -14.84
C THR A 80 -6.42 -12.04 -15.66
N GLY A 81 -6.37 -12.14 -16.99
CA GLY A 81 -7.30 -11.46 -17.89
C GLY A 81 -7.07 -9.94 -17.97
N MET A 82 -5.95 -9.45 -17.45
CA MET A 82 -5.63 -8.01 -17.46
C MET A 82 -5.31 -7.52 -18.88
N PRO A 83 -5.63 -6.26 -19.21
CA PRO A 83 -5.15 -5.64 -20.44
C PRO A 83 -3.63 -5.72 -20.53
N ALA A 84 -3.09 -6.05 -21.71
CA ALA A 84 -1.66 -6.27 -21.90
C ALA A 84 -0.80 -5.06 -21.46
N ALA A 85 -1.27 -3.84 -21.76
CA ALA A 85 -0.61 -2.61 -21.34
C ALA A 85 -0.54 -2.48 -19.81
N LEU A 86 -1.62 -2.84 -19.10
CA LEU A 86 -1.65 -2.82 -17.65
C LEU A 86 -0.73 -3.90 -17.05
N ALA A 87 -0.78 -5.12 -17.58
CA ALA A 87 0.11 -6.20 -17.16
C ALA A 87 1.59 -5.84 -17.33
N ALA A 88 1.95 -5.17 -18.43
CA ALA A 88 3.30 -4.67 -18.66
C ALA A 88 3.70 -3.57 -17.66
N ALA A 89 2.77 -2.70 -17.27
CA ALA A 89 3.04 -1.60 -16.34
C ALA A 89 3.19 -2.06 -14.88
N VAL A 90 2.45 -3.10 -14.45
CA VAL A 90 2.40 -3.53 -13.04
C VAL A 90 3.23 -4.76 -12.72
N ARG A 91 3.80 -5.44 -13.72
CA ARG A 91 4.67 -6.59 -13.46
C ARG A 91 5.86 -6.13 -12.60
N PRO A 92 6.22 -6.88 -11.54
CA PRO A 92 7.46 -6.64 -10.80
C PRO A 92 8.66 -6.65 -11.77
N ARG A 93 9.57 -5.70 -11.61
CA ARG A 93 10.87 -5.69 -12.29
C ARG A 93 11.85 -6.58 -11.56
#